data_AF-A0A432RC32-F1
#
_entry.id   AF-A0A432RC32-F1
#
_cell.length_a   1.000
_cell.length_b   1.000
_cell.length_c   1.000
_cell.angle_alpha   90.00
_cell.angle_beta   90.00
_cell.angle_gamma   90.00
#
_symmetry.space_group_name_H-M   'P 1'
#
loop_
_entity.id
_entity.type
_entity.pdbx_description
1 polymer ?
#
loop_
_entity_poly.entity_id
_entity_poly.type
_entity_poly.pdbx_seq_one_letter_code
_entity_poly.pdbx_strand_id
1 'polypeptide(L)'
;MDDINLQREIYNYCYRRKIPVNSVDSPQYCTFLFPAYIKEKDIVIGISTSGYAPALAKKLKEKIKECLPENLGEVFEKLKNIRKNKDKGEERQNLIYKILNKYF
;
A
#
# COMPACT_ATOMS: atom_id res chain seq x y z
N MET A 1 -2.63 25.16 3.19
CA MET A 1 -3.98 25.59 3.59
C MET A 1 -3.85 25.91 5.07
N ASP A 2 -3.67 27.19 5.38
CA ASP A 2 -2.82 27.57 6.52
C ASP A 2 -3.61 27.96 7.79
N ASP A 3 -4.91 27.66 7.81
CA ASP A 3 -5.76 27.92 8.97
C ASP A 3 -5.66 26.78 9.99
N ILE A 4 -4.77 26.96 10.97
CA ILE A 4 -4.56 26.03 12.08
C ILE A 4 -5.83 25.84 12.93
N ASN A 5 -6.66 26.88 13.08
CA ASN A 5 -7.90 26.79 13.85
C ASN A 5 -8.91 25.89 13.16
N LEU A 6 -9.10 26.08 11.85
CA LEU A 6 -9.97 25.23 11.04
C LEU A 6 -9.49 23.78 11.04
N GLN A 7 -8.18 23.53 10.92
CA GLN A 7 -7.62 22.17 10.98
C GLN A 7 -7.93 21.48 12.32
N ARG A 8 -7.78 22.21 13.44
CA ARG A 8 -8.11 21.71 14.79
C ARG A 8 -9.61 21.42 14.94
N GLU A 9 -10.47 22.29 14.41
CA GLU A 9 -11.93 22.08 14.44
C GLU A 9 -12.34 20.83 13.67
N ILE A 10 -11.83 20.67 12.45
CA ILE A 10 -12.06 19.48 11.62
C ILE A 10 -11.53 18.22 12.34
N TYR A 11 -10.31 18.27 12.89
CA TYR A 11 -9.74 17.17 13.66
C TYR A 11 -10.66 16.75 14.81
N ASN A 12 -11.06 17.70 15.66
CA ASN A 12 -11.93 17.44 16.81
C ASN A 12 -13.29 16.88 16.37
N TYR A 13 -13.87 17.41 15.29
CA TYR A 13 -15.12 16.93 14.73
C TYR A 13 -15.04 15.46 14.30
N CYS A 14 -13.97 15.10 13.58
CA CYS A 14 -13.73 13.75 13.07
C CYS A 14 -13.35 12.77 14.20
N TYR A 15 -12.46 13.19 15.11
CA TYR A 15 -11.98 12.38 16.23
C TYR A 15 -13.14 11.92 17.12
N ARG A 16 -14.04 12.84 17.51
CA ARG A 16 -15.24 12.50 18.31
C ARG A 16 -16.18 11.52 17.61
N ARG A 17 -16.15 11.47 16.27
CA ARG A 17 -17.00 10.58 15.45
C ARG A 17 -16.28 9.33 14.97
N LYS A 18 -15.03 9.10 15.40
CA LYS A 18 -14.19 7.99 14.95
C LYS A 18 -14.01 7.97 13.41
N ILE A 19 -14.03 9.14 12.79
CA ILE A 19 -13.75 9.29 11.35
C ILE A 19 -12.23 9.48 11.20
N PRO A 20 -11.52 8.65 10.43
CA PRO A 20 -10.09 8.86 10.16
C PRO A 20 -9.86 10.22 9.49
N VAL A 21 -8.93 11.00 10.04
CA VAL A 21 -8.55 12.32 9.53
C VAL A 21 -7.03 12.43 9.46
N ASN A 22 -6.53 13.09 8.41
CA ASN A 22 -5.11 13.38 8.24
C ASN A 22 -4.95 14.81 7.70
N SER A 23 -4.10 15.59 8.35
CA SER A 23 -3.65 16.91 7.89
C SER A 23 -2.18 16.82 7.47
N VAL A 24 -1.92 17.01 6.17
CA VAL A 24 -0.64 16.68 5.49
C VAL A 24 0.58 17.40 6.07
N ASP A 25 0.38 18.55 6.73
CA ASP A 25 1.45 19.36 7.33
C ASP A 25 1.28 19.57 8.85
N SER A 26 0.36 18.85 9.50
CA SER A 26 0.11 18.99 10.94
C SER A 26 -0.11 17.63 11.60
N PRO A 27 0.98 16.93 11.97
CA PRO A 27 0.92 15.59 12.57
C PRO A 27 0.06 15.50 13.82
N GLN A 28 -0.04 16.57 14.61
CA GLN A 28 -0.90 16.64 15.80
C GLN A 28 -2.41 16.59 15.48
N TYR A 29 -2.79 16.86 14.22
CA TYR A 29 -4.17 16.83 13.73
C TYR A 29 -4.43 15.63 12.81
N CYS A 30 -3.66 14.56 12.99
CA CYS A 30 -3.81 13.30 12.27
C CYS A 30 -4.23 12.18 13.23
N THR A 31 -5.15 11.33 12.80
CA THR A 31 -5.47 10.06 13.49
C THR A 31 -4.81 8.86 12.81
N PHE A 32 -4.17 9.06 11.67
CA PHE A 32 -3.42 8.05 10.93
C PHE A 32 -2.29 8.69 10.12
N LEU A 33 -1.33 7.87 9.71
CA LEU A 33 -0.20 8.27 8.87
C LEU A 33 -0.29 7.56 7.52
N PHE A 34 0.08 8.26 6.45
CA PHE A 34 0.29 7.61 5.17
C PHE A 34 1.66 6.90 5.15
N PRO A 35 1.71 5.61 4.80
CA PRO A 35 2.98 4.92 4.62
C PRO A 35 3.66 5.39 3.33
N ALA A 36 4.99 5.20 3.24
CA ALA A 36 5.61 5.09 1.94
C ALA A 36 5.03 3.85 1.25
N TYR A 37 4.66 3.94 -0.03
CA TYR A 37 4.07 2.79 -0.71
C TYR A 37 4.61 2.58 -2.12
N ILE A 38 4.61 1.31 -2.55
CA ILE A 38 4.80 0.87 -3.93
C ILE A 38 3.44 0.43 -4.44
N LYS A 39 3.07 0.83 -5.65
CA LYS A 39 1.83 0.42 -6.31
C LYS A 39 2.13 -0.05 -7.73
N GLU A 40 1.78 -1.30 -8.01
CA GLU A 40 1.85 -1.91 -9.34
C GLU A 40 0.49 -2.54 -9.65
N LYS A 41 -0.30 -1.92 -10.51
CA LYS A 41 -1.72 -2.29 -10.75
C LYS A 41 -2.50 -2.34 -9.42
N ASP A 42 -3.07 -3.50 -9.08
CA ASP A 42 -3.83 -3.75 -7.84
C ASP A 42 -2.92 -4.25 -6.69
N ILE A 43 -1.60 -4.37 -6.90
CA ILE A 43 -0.65 -4.71 -5.84
C ILE A 43 -0.21 -3.44 -5.14
N VAL A 44 -0.32 -3.43 -3.81
CA VAL A 44 0.14 -2.33 -2.94
C VAL A 44 1.03 -2.89 -1.84
N ILE A 45 2.23 -2.31 -1.70
CA ILE A 45 3.13 -2.59 -0.57
C ILE A 45 3.24 -1.30 0.24
N GLY A 46 2.81 -1.32 1.49
CA GLY A 46 2.93 -0.20 2.42
C GLY A 46 4.11 -0.39 3.38
N ILE A 47 4.87 0.67 3.61
CA ILE A 47 6.06 0.71 4.47
C ILE A 47 5.88 1.87 5.44
N SER A 48 5.81 1.56 6.73
CA SER A 48 5.62 2.53 7.81
C SER A 48 6.71 2.39 8.86
N THR A 49 7.18 3.53 9.35
CA THR A 49 8.05 3.64 10.53
C THR A 49 7.31 4.30 11.69
N SER A 50 5.96 4.23 11.69
CA SER A 50 5.09 4.92 12.66
C SER A 50 5.36 6.43 12.75
N GLY A 51 5.85 7.03 11.66
CA GLY A 51 6.20 8.45 11.59
C GLY A 51 7.58 8.79 12.17
N TYR A 52 8.27 7.86 12.83
CA TYR A 52 9.55 8.12 13.50
C TYR A 52 10.72 8.32 12.52
N ALA A 53 10.68 7.68 11.35
CA ALA A 53 11.78 7.74 10.39
C ALA A 53 11.29 7.75 8.93
N PRO A 54 10.78 8.89 8.42
CA PRO A 54 10.29 8.99 7.03
C PRO A 54 11.38 8.69 5.98
N ALA A 55 12.61 9.13 6.23
CA ALA A 55 13.75 8.86 5.35
C ALA A 55 14.07 7.36 5.24
N LEU A 56 13.99 6.61 6.35
CA LEU A 56 14.15 5.16 6.35
C LEU A 56 13.04 4.46 5.55
N ALA A 57 11.78 4.87 5.75
CA ALA A 57 10.65 4.34 4.99
C ALA A 57 10.85 4.54 3.47
N LYS A 58 11.34 5.72 3.06
CA LYS A 58 11.71 5.99 1.65
C LYS A 58 12.83 5.09 1.17
N LYS A 59 13.90 4.90 1.96
CA LYS A 59 15.03 4.05 1.54
C LYS A 59 14.66 2.58 1.41
N LEU A 60 13.84 2.07 2.34
CA LEU A 60 13.28 0.72 2.26
C LEU A 60 12.37 0.55 1.05
N LYS A 61 11.56 1.57 0.71
CA LYS A 61 10.75 1.55 -0.52
C LYS A 61 11.61 1.38 -1.77
N GLU A 62 12.71 2.13 -1.89
CA GLU A 62 13.64 2.00 -3.02
C GLU A 62 14.22 0.58 -3.09
N LYS A 63 14.70 0.06 -1.95
CA LYS A 63 15.28 -1.29 -1.88
C LYS A 63 14.30 -2.41 -2.16
N ILE A 64 13.09 -2.33 -1.63
CA ILE A 64 12.03 -3.30 -1.94
C ILE A 64 11.71 -3.24 -3.43
N LYS A 65 11.59 -2.04 -4.01
CA LYS A 65 11.31 -1.90 -5.45
C LYS A 65 12.39 -2.53 -6.32
N GLU A 66 13.67 -2.41 -5.96
CA GLU A 66 14.80 -3.07 -6.66
C GLU A 66 14.69 -4.61 -6.62
N CYS A 67 14.07 -5.19 -5.58
CA CYS A 67 13.88 -6.63 -5.45
C CYS A 67 12.61 -7.15 -6.14
N LEU A 68 11.71 -6.26 -6.59
CA LEU A 68 10.49 -6.69 -7.27
C LEU A 68 10.75 -6.94 -8.76
N PRO A 69 10.08 -7.95 -9.36
CA PRO A 69 10.14 -8.15 -10.80
C PRO A 69 9.63 -6.91 -11.55
N GLU A 70 10.32 -6.48 -12.60
CA GLU A 70 9.93 -5.30 -13.40
C GLU A 70 8.51 -5.41 -13.97
N ASN A 71 8.07 -6.63 -14.30
CA ASN A 71 6.75 -6.90 -14.84
C ASN A 71 5.76 -7.48 -13.82
N LEU A 72 5.92 -7.14 -12.53
CA LEU A 72 5.02 -7.56 -11.46
C LEU A 72 3.53 -7.34 -11.79
N GLY A 73 3.20 -6.21 -12.41
CA GLY A 73 1.83 -5.91 -12.84
C GLY A 73 1.29 -6.86 -13.93
N GLU A 74 2.13 -7.35 -14.83
CA GLU A 74 1.73 -8.33 -15.85
C GLU A 74 1.53 -9.72 -15.24
N VAL A 75 2.43 -10.11 -14.32
CA VAL A 75 2.29 -11.35 -13.55
C VAL A 75 0.95 -11.34 -12.81
N PHE A 76 0.62 -10.23 -12.15
CA PHE A 76 -0.65 -10.06 -11.46
C PHE A 76 -1.86 -10.28 -12.38
N GLU A 77 -1.91 -9.61 -13.54
CA GLU A 77 -3.02 -9.77 -14.49
C GLU A 77 -3.13 -11.20 -15.02
N LYS A 78 -2.00 -11.86 -15.28
CA LYS A 78 -1.99 -13.27 -15.69
C LYS A 78 -2.60 -14.18 -14.62
N LEU A 79 -2.23 -13.98 -13.35
CA LEU A 79 -2.78 -14.75 -12.23
C LEU A 79 -4.28 -14.47 -12.02
N LYS A 80 -4.70 -13.21 -12.16
CA LYS A 80 -6.12 -12.79 -12.11
C LYS A 80 -6.93 -13.48 -13.21
N ASN A 81 -6.40 -13.52 -14.43
CA ASN A 81 -7.03 -14.20 -15.56
C ASN A 81 -7.17 -15.72 -15.33
N ILE A 82 -6.13 -16.37 -14.78
CA ILE A 82 -6.19 -17.81 -14.44
C ILE A 82 -7.28 -18.08 -13.39
N ARG A 83 -7.36 -17.26 -12.33
CA ARG A 83 -8.38 -17.41 -11.30
C ARG A 83 -9.80 -17.19 -11.82
N LYS A 84 -9.97 -16.33 -12.83
CA LYS A 84 -11.26 -16.04 -13.45
C LYS A 84 -11.74 -17.17 -14.37
N ASN A 85 -10.85 -17.80 -15.13
CA ASN A 85 -11.22 -18.75 -16.18
C ASN A 85 -10.97 -20.23 -15.84
N LYS A 86 -10.31 -20.53 -14.71
CA LYS A 86 -10.11 -21.91 -14.24
C LYS A 86 -10.79 -22.16 -12.91
N ASP A 87 -11.43 -23.33 -12.83
CA ASP A 87 -12.04 -23.82 -11.61
C ASP A 87 -11.03 -23.95 -10.48
N LYS A 88 -11.53 -23.79 -9.25
CA LYS A 88 -10.70 -23.93 -8.05
C LYS A 88 -10.34 -25.41 -7.87
N GLY A 89 -9.05 -25.70 -7.91
CA GLY A 89 -8.52 -27.04 -7.69
C GLY A 89 -7.00 -27.06 -7.69
N GLU A 90 -6.43 -28.24 -7.47
CA GLU A 90 -4.99 -28.47 -7.37
C GLU A 90 -4.25 -28.05 -8.66
N GLU A 91 -4.78 -28.40 -9.84
CA GLU A 91 -4.18 -28.04 -11.13
C GLU A 91 -4.01 -26.51 -11.27
N ARG A 92 -5.04 -25.74 -10.89
CA ARG A 92 -4.99 -24.27 -10.91
C ARG A 92 -3.92 -23.74 -9.96
N GLN A 93 -3.82 -24.30 -8.76
CA GLN A 93 -2.81 -23.87 -7.79
C GLN A 93 -1.39 -24.18 -8.28
N ASN A 94 -1.16 -25.38 -8.80
CA ASN A 94 0.14 -25.78 -9.35
C ASN A 94 0.58 -24.87 -10.51
N LEU A 95 -0.34 -24.49 -11.39
CA LEU A 95 -0.07 -23.52 -12.45
C LEU A 95 0.31 -22.14 -11.90
N ILE A 96 -0.40 -21.65 -10.89
CA ILE A 96 -0.10 -20.35 -10.25
C ILE A 96 1.30 -20.40 -9.62
N TYR A 97 1.64 -21.44 -8.86
CA TYR A 97 2.96 -21.58 -8.24
C TYR A 97 4.08 -21.69 -9.29
N LYS A 98 3.85 -22.45 -10.37
CA LYS A 98 4.81 -22.54 -11.47
C LYS A 98 5.10 -21.18 -12.10
N ILE A 99 4.07 -20.32 -12.22
CA ILE A 99 4.25 -18.95 -12.70
C ILE A 99 5.04 -18.15 -11.67
N LEU A 100 4.64 -18.16 -10.40
CA LEU A 100 5.32 -17.39 -9.36
C LEU A 100 6.82 -17.71 -9.27
N ASN A 101 7.19 -18.99 -9.26
CA ASN A 101 8.60 -19.45 -9.21
C ASN A 101 9.43 -19.07 -10.45
N LYS A 102 8.79 -18.61 -11.53
CA LYS A 102 9.51 -18.08 -12.70
C LYS A 102 9.89 -16.61 -12.52
N TYR A 103 9.15 -15.88 -11.70
CA TYR A 103 9.32 -14.44 -11.50
C TYR A 103 10.00 -14.10 -10.18
N PHE A 104 9.94 -14.99 -9.19
CA PHE A 104 10.60 -14.88 -7.88
C PHE A 104 11.43 -16.14 -7.64
#